data_AF-A0A7L9SRY9-F1
#
_entry.id   AF-A0A7L9SRY9-F1
#
_cell.length_a   1.000
_cell.length_b   1.000
_cell.length_c   1.000
_cell.angle_alpha   90.00
_cell.angle_beta   90.00
_cell.angle_gamma   90.00
#
_symmetry.space_group_name_H-M   'P 1'
#
loop_
_entity.id
_entity.type
_entity.pdbx_description
1 polymer ?
#
loop_
_entity_poly.entity_id
_entity_poly.type
_entity_poly.pdbx_seq_one_letter_code
_entity_poly.pdbx_strand_id
1 'polypeptide(L)'
;MGDPVNHPEHYELGPFECIELSGLYDFCLGNAVKYVWRHRHKGQPMQDLNKALWYLRRERMHAGPNLLAYMPEGGCSEMADKFDMLRESHWAGADRFWTALENDDLEACIQAVEQLIKEES
;
A
#
# COMPACT_ATOMS: atom_id res chain seq x y z
N MET A 1 -8.56 -24.69 9.47
CA MET A 1 -7.13 -25.10 9.49
C MET A 1 -6.38 -23.99 8.81
N GLY A 2 -5.71 -23.12 9.56
CA GLY A 2 -4.89 -22.03 9.00
C GLY A 2 -3.57 -22.60 8.51
N ASP A 3 -3.19 -22.25 7.28
CA ASP A 3 -1.85 -22.49 6.78
C ASP A 3 -0.94 -21.41 7.39
N PRO A 4 -0.05 -21.73 8.34
CA PRO A 4 0.79 -20.74 9.01
C PRO A 4 1.78 -20.05 8.07
N VAL A 5 1.90 -20.50 6.82
CA VAL A 5 2.74 -19.91 5.77
C VAL A 5 1.92 -19.07 4.81
N ASN A 6 0.78 -19.57 4.34
CA ASN A 6 -0.05 -18.88 3.36
C ASN A 6 -1.16 -18.00 3.96
N HIS A 7 -1.62 -18.31 5.18
CA HIS A 7 -2.64 -17.58 5.93
C HIS A 7 -2.38 -17.65 7.46
N PRO A 8 -1.30 -17.04 7.95
CA PRO A 8 -0.98 -17.09 9.37
C PRO A 8 -2.00 -16.25 10.16
N GLU A 9 -2.59 -16.81 11.21
CA GLU A 9 -3.66 -16.25 12.08
C GLU A 9 -3.33 -14.87 12.71
N HIS A 10 -2.12 -14.34 12.52
CA HIS A 10 -1.61 -13.08 13.06
C HIS A 10 -1.33 -12.00 11.99
N TYR A 11 -1.67 -12.23 10.72
CA TYR A 11 -1.62 -11.23 9.64
C TYR A 11 -2.97 -10.54 9.36
N GLU A 12 -3.99 -10.77 10.18
CA GLU A 12 -5.35 -10.19 10.08
C GLU A 12 -5.44 -8.69 10.46
N LEU A 13 -4.33 -7.95 10.43
CA LEU A 13 -4.36 -6.50 10.62
C LEU A 13 -4.63 -5.85 9.26
N GLY A 14 -5.91 -5.87 8.85
CA GLY A 14 -6.35 -5.27 7.60
C GLY A 14 -7.68 -5.79 7.07
N PRO A 15 -8.25 -5.12 6.06
CA PRO A 15 -9.36 -5.68 5.29
C PRO A 15 -8.99 -6.98 4.56
N PHE A 16 -7.70 -7.19 4.27
CA PHE A 16 -7.12 -8.40 3.66
C PHE A 16 -5.61 -8.45 4.02
N GLU A 17 -4.84 -9.44 3.55
CA GLU A 17 -3.41 -9.51 3.86
C GLU A 17 -2.59 -8.50 3.03
N CYS A 18 -1.70 -7.73 3.68
CA CYS A 18 -0.90 -6.71 2.99
C CYS A 18 -0.13 -7.23 1.76
N ILE A 19 0.28 -8.51 1.76
CA ILE A 19 0.99 -9.13 0.64
C ILE A 19 0.12 -9.24 -0.62
N GLU A 20 -1.20 -9.40 -0.47
CA GLU A 20 -2.13 -9.53 -1.61
C GLU A 20 -2.20 -8.26 -2.47
N LEU A 21 -1.87 -7.08 -1.89
CA LEU A 21 -1.74 -5.84 -2.65
C LEU A 21 -0.27 -5.49 -2.91
N SER A 22 0.59 -5.54 -1.89
CA SER A 22 2.00 -5.14 -2.05
C SER A 22 2.79 -6.04 -3.01
N GLY A 23 2.39 -7.31 -3.15
CA GLY A 23 3.01 -8.26 -4.08
C GLY A 23 2.70 -8.01 -5.55
N LEU A 24 1.71 -7.17 -5.86
CA LEU A 24 1.36 -6.81 -7.24
C LEU A 24 2.31 -5.76 -7.84
N TYR A 25 3.10 -5.11 -6.99
CA TYR A 25 3.98 -4.01 -7.34
C TYR A 25 5.45 -4.43 -7.25
N ASP A 26 6.30 -3.74 -8.01
CA ASP A 26 7.74 -3.93 -7.94
C ASP A 26 8.32 -3.56 -6.57
N PHE A 27 9.56 -3.97 -6.34
CA PHE A 27 10.20 -3.91 -5.02
C PHE A 27 10.02 -2.57 -4.30
N CYS A 28 10.20 -1.43 -4.97
CA CYS A 28 10.09 -0.14 -4.30
C CYS A 28 8.64 0.18 -3.93
N LEU A 29 7.71 0.10 -4.89
CA LEU A 29 6.33 0.42 -4.63
C LEU A 29 5.64 -0.59 -3.69
N GLY A 30 5.91 -1.88 -3.81
CA GLY A 30 5.43 -2.88 -2.85
C GLY A 30 5.92 -2.61 -1.43
N ASN A 31 7.17 -2.14 -1.26
CA ASN A 31 7.64 -1.66 0.04
C ASN A 31 6.89 -0.41 0.49
N ALA A 32 6.66 0.57 -0.39
CA ALA A 32 5.88 1.77 -0.05
C ALA A 32 4.47 1.42 0.45
N VAL A 33 3.74 0.55 -0.27
CA VAL A 33 2.44 0.00 0.14
C VAL A 33 2.53 -0.62 1.54
N LYS A 34 3.51 -1.48 1.78
CA LYS A 34 3.72 -2.12 3.10
C LYS A 34 3.95 -1.12 4.23
N TYR A 35 4.69 -0.05 3.98
CA TYR A 35 4.96 0.97 5.00
C TYR A 35 3.73 1.84 5.28
N VAL A 36 2.98 2.24 4.25
CA VAL A 36 1.69 2.93 4.44
C VAL A 36 0.68 2.01 5.14
N TRP A 37 0.63 0.73 4.79
CA TRP A 37 -0.29 -0.24 5.40
C TRP A 37 -0.17 -0.30 6.93
N ARG A 38 1.06 -0.32 7.44
CA ARG A 38 1.33 -0.66 8.85
C ARG A 38 1.56 0.53 9.77
N HIS A 39 1.64 1.76 9.24
CA HIS A 39 2.15 2.91 10.00
C HIS A 39 1.34 3.19 11.28
N ARG A 40 0.01 3.04 11.24
CA ARG A 40 -0.87 3.19 12.42
C ARG A 40 -0.89 2.00 13.38
N HIS A 41 -0.35 0.85 12.97
CA HIS A 41 -0.52 -0.42 13.69
C HIS A 41 0.78 -0.96 14.30
N LYS A 42 1.96 -0.45 13.89
CA LYS A 42 3.28 -0.94 14.34
C LYS A 42 3.99 -0.02 15.35
N GLY A 43 3.35 1.05 15.79
CA GLY A 43 3.84 1.93 16.86
C GLY A 43 4.98 2.88 16.45
N GLN A 44 5.35 2.97 15.18
CA GLN A 44 6.37 3.91 14.67
C GLN A 44 5.88 4.62 13.38
N PRO A 45 4.74 5.34 13.44
CA PRO A 45 4.07 5.90 12.26
C PRO A 45 4.99 6.80 11.43
N MET A 46 5.69 7.74 12.07
CA MET A 46 6.60 8.65 11.38
C MET A 46 7.77 7.93 10.67
N GLN A 47 8.36 6.91 11.30
CA GLN A 47 9.45 6.16 10.66
C GLN A 47 8.94 5.38 9.44
N ASP A 48 7.77 4.77 9.55
CA ASP A 48 7.18 3.99 8.46
C ASP A 48 6.77 4.92 7.30
N LEU A 49 6.11 6.05 7.56
CA LEU A 49 5.75 7.01 6.51
C LEU A 49 6.97 7.61 5.80
N ASN A 50 8.04 7.94 6.54
CA ASN A 50 9.29 8.40 5.92
C ASN A 50 9.95 7.32 5.03
N LYS A 51 9.86 6.04 5.43
CA LYS A 51 10.32 4.93 4.57
C LYS A 51 9.44 4.79 3.34
N ALA A 52 8.11 4.89 3.47
CA ALA A 52 7.20 4.88 2.32
C ALA A 52 7.58 5.97 1.30
N LEU A 53 7.77 7.21 1.77
CA LEU A 53 8.18 8.34 0.94
C LEU A 53 9.54 8.11 0.26
N TRP A 54 10.50 7.53 0.98
CA TRP A 54 11.81 7.16 0.42
C TRP A 54 11.68 6.18 -0.75
N TYR A 55 10.85 5.14 -0.60
CA TYR A 55 10.62 4.15 -1.65
C TYR A 55 9.88 4.73 -2.85
N LEU A 56 8.84 5.56 -2.65
CA LEU A 56 8.12 6.21 -3.76
C LEU A 56 9.00 7.14 -4.58
N ARG A 57 9.87 7.92 -3.92
CA ARG A 57 10.83 8.79 -4.61
C ARG A 57 11.86 7.99 -5.42
N ARG A 58 12.16 6.77 -5.00
CA ARG A 58 13.05 5.85 -5.71
C ARG A 58 12.35 5.18 -6.89
N GLU A 59 11.09 4.78 -6.70
CA GLU A 59 10.23 4.31 -7.79
C GLU A 59 10.19 5.35 -8.91
N ARG A 60 10.01 6.63 -8.59
CA ARG A 60 10.02 7.71 -9.58
C ARG A 60 11.30 7.79 -10.44
N MET A 61 12.44 7.33 -9.94
CA MET A 61 13.69 7.31 -10.70
C MET A 61 13.79 6.11 -11.65
N HIS A 62 12.93 5.10 -11.46
CA HIS A 62 12.99 3.81 -12.14
C HIS A 62 11.66 3.37 -12.78
N ALA A 63 10.60 4.17 -12.62
CA ALA A 63 9.25 3.80 -13.00
C ALA A 63 9.18 3.48 -14.49
N GLY A 64 8.62 2.31 -14.79
CA GLY A 64 8.17 1.93 -16.13
C GLY A 64 6.90 2.70 -16.52
N PRO A 65 6.26 2.33 -17.64
CA PRO A 65 5.04 3.00 -18.09
C PRO A 65 3.85 2.83 -17.13
N ASN A 66 3.86 1.80 -16.27
CA ASN A 66 2.80 1.48 -15.31
C ASN A 66 3.42 1.15 -13.95
N LEU A 67 2.70 1.39 -12.86
CA LEU A 67 3.15 1.02 -11.52
C LEU A 67 2.93 -0.45 -11.20
N LEU A 68 1.86 -1.05 -11.77
CA LEU A 68 1.56 -2.45 -11.58
C LEU A 68 2.61 -3.34 -12.30
N ALA A 69 3.25 -4.22 -11.54
CA ALA A 69 4.23 -5.17 -12.08
C ALA A 69 3.59 -6.51 -12.46
N TYR A 70 2.56 -6.93 -11.72
CA TYR A 70 1.86 -8.19 -11.92
C TYR A 70 0.35 -7.99 -11.86
N MET A 71 -0.38 -8.61 -12.79
CA MET A 71 -1.84 -8.70 -12.72
C MET A 71 -2.25 -9.79 -11.73
N PRO A 72 -3.21 -9.55 -10.83
CA PRO A 72 -3.76 -10.61 -9.98
C PRO A 72 -4.51 -11.67 -10.81
N GLU A 73 -4.64 -12.89 -10.28
CA GLU A 73 -5.30 -14.01 -10.99
C GLU A 73 -6.77 -13.69 -11.32
N GLY A 74 -7.49 -12.97 -10.44
CA GLY A 74 -8.85 -12.48 -10.67
C GLY A 74 -8.95 -11.20 -11.50
N GLY A 75 -7.83 -10.64 -11.98
CA GLY A 75 -7.79 -9.48 -12.86
C GLY A 75 -8.31 -8.17 -12.23
N CYS A 76 -8.83 -7.25 -13.06
CA CYS A 76 -9.19 -5.90 -12.62
C CYS A 76 -10.30 -5.85 -11.57
N SER A 77 -11.23 -6.82 -11.56
CA SER A 77 -12.33 -6.84 -10.59
C SER A 77 -11.84 -7.11 -9.18
N GLU A 78 -10.96 -8.11 -9.02
CA GLU A 78 -10.39 -8.43 -7.70
C GLU A 78 -9.55 -7.26 -7.16
N MET A 79 -8.81 -6.59 -8.04
CA MET A 79 -8.05 -5.39 -7.68
C MET A 79 -8.97 -4.25 -7.23
N ALA A 80 -10.06 -4.00 -7.95
CA ALA A 80 -11.05 -2.98 -7.59
C ALA A 80 -11.70 -3.29 -6.23
N ASP A 81 -12.09 -4.54 -5.98
CA ASP A 81 -12.67 -4.97 -4.70
C ASP A 81 -11.71 -4.68 -3.53
N LYS A 82 -10.40 -4.93 -3.71
CA LYS A 82 -9.39 -4.61 -2.67
C LYS A 82 -9.30 -3.10 -2.40
N PHE A 83 -9.36 -2.25 -3.43
CA PHE A 83 -9.37 -0.80 -3.23
C PHE A 83 -10.66 -0.30 -2.59
N ASP A 84 -11.81 -0.88 -2.94
CA ASP A 84 -13.09 -0.59 -2.30
C ASP A 84 -13.05 -0.94 -0.81
N MET A 85 -12.53 -2.11 -0.44
CA MET A 85 -12.38 -2.51 0.97
C MET A 85 -11.46 -1.56 1.75
N LEU A 86 -10.36 -1.08 1.16
CA LEU A 86 -9.47 -0.10 1.78
C LEU A 86 -10.18 1.24 2.02
N ARG A 87 -11.02 1.66 1.06
CA ARG A 87 -11.77 2.92 1.11
C ARG A 87 -12.89 2.86 2.13
N GLU A 88 -13.64 1.76 2.19
CA GLU A 88 -14.74 1.55 3.14
C GLU A 88 -14.24 1.43 4.59
N SER A 89 -13.08 0.80 4.79
CA SER A 89 -12.48 0.63 6.11
C SER A 89 -11.65 1.83 6.59
N HIS A 90 -11.46 2.85 5.74
CA HIS A 90 -10.53 3.95 5.98
C HIS A 90 -9.15 3.45 6.43
N TRP A 91 -8.64 2.41 5.76
CA TRP A 91 -7.51 1.67 6.27
C TRP A 91 -6.29 2.57 6.47
N ALA A 92 -5.76 2.55 7.71
CA ALA A 92 -4.68 3.40 8.18
C ALA A 92 -4.91 4.92 7.98
N GLY A 93 -6.14 5.37 7.71
CA GLY A 93 -6.45 6.76 7.38
C GLY A 93 -5.79 7.26 6.09
N ALA A 94 -5.39 6.36 5.20
CA ALA A 94 -4.57 6.66 4.02
C ALA A 94 -5.38 6.70 2.70
N ASP A 95 -6.64 7.13 2.74
CA ASP A 95 -7.58 7.11 1.61
C ASP A 95 -7.03 7.76 0.33
N ARG A 96 -6.31 8.87 0.50
CA ARG A 96 -5.66 9.59 -0.62
C ARG A 96 -4.58 8.76 -1.28
N PHE A 97 -3.82 8.00 -0.50
CA PHE A 97 -2.77 7.13 -1.01
C PHE A 97 -3.37 5.94 -1.76
N TRP A 98 -4.39 5.29 -1.19
CA TRP A 98 -5.05 4.14 -1.85
C TRP A 98 -5.72 4.55 -3.17
N THR A 99 -6.39 5.70 -3.19
CA THR A 99 -7.00 6.25 -4.41
C THR A 99 -5.95 6.61 -5.46
N ALA A 100 -4.82 7.21 -5.07
CA ALA A 100 -3.74 7.53 -6.00
C ALA A 100 -3.12 6.26 -6.61
N LEU A 101 -2.95 5.22 -5.79
CA LEU A 101 -2.39 3.95 -6.21
C LEU A 101 -3.31 3.19 -7.19
N GLU A 102 -4.61 3.22 -6.94
CA GLU A 102 -5.64 2.67 -7.85
C GLU A 102 -5.63 3.33 -9.23
N ASN A 103 -5.36 4.64 -9.25
CA ASN A 103 -5.32 5.44 -10.48
C ASN A 103 -3.96 5.45 -11.19
N ASP A 104 -3.02 4.60 -10.75
CA ASP A 104 -1.66 4.52 -11.31
C ASP A 104 -0.88 5.85 -11.21
N ASP A 105 -1.21 6.71 -10.22
CA ASP A 105 -0.65 8.05 -10.07
C ASP A 105 0.42 8.10 -8.97
N LEU A 106 1.68 7.96 -9.40
CA LEU A 106 2.83 7.97 -8.49
C LEU A 106 3.04 9.32 -7.79
N GLU A 107 2.78 10.44 -8.47
CA GLU A 107 2.98 11.76 -7.87
C GLU A 107 1.90 12.04 -6.82
N ALA A 108 0.65 11.64 -7.08
CA ALA A 108 -0.41 11.69 -6.07
C ALA A 108 -0.11 10.76 -4.88
N CYS A 109 0.49 9.59 -5.11
CA CYS A 109 0.96 8.72 -4.02
C CYS A 109 2.00 9.43 -3.14
N ILE A 110 2.99 10.10 -3.75
CA ILE A 110 4.02 10.87 -3.03
C ILE A 110 3.36 11.97 -2.20
N GLN A 111 2.47 12.77 -2.80
CA GLN A 111 1.77 13.85 -2.13
C GLN A 111 0.90 13.36 -0.97
N ALA A 112 0.24 12.21 -1.13
CA ALA A 112 -0.56 11.59 -0.09
C ALA A 112 0.29 11.19 1.13
N VAL A 113 1.47 10.60 0.92
CA VAL A 113 2.38 10.26 2.02
C VAL A 113 2.96 11.51 2.68
N GLU A 114 3.33 12.54 1.91
CA GLU A 114 3.78 13.82 2.47
C GLU A 114 2.71 14.49 3.34
N GLN A 115 1.43 14.34 2.98
CA GLN A 115 0.31 14.83 3.77
C GLN A 115 0.14 14.02 5.07
N LEU A 116 0.21 12.68 5.01
CA LEU A 116 0.17 11.83 6.20
C LEU A 116 1.30 12.17 7.18
N ILE A 117 2.51 12.45 6.70
CA ILE A 117 3.64 12.86 7.55
C ILE A 117 3.33 14.15 8.31
N LYS A 118 2.67 15.12 7.65
CA LYS A 118 2.28 16.39 8.28
C LYS A 118 1.20 16.20 9.34
N GLU A 119 0.30 15.23 9.15
CA GLU A 119 -0.80 14.94 10.08
C GLU A 119 -0.33 14.19 11.33
N GLU A 120 0.77 13.44 11.23
CA GLU A 120 1.39 12.70 12.33
C GLU A 120 2.46 13.51 13.10
N SER A 121 2.77 14.75 12.66
CA SER A 121 3.76 15.66 13.26
C SER A 121 3.13 16.64 14.26
#